data_AF-A0A836BFS3-F1
#
_entry.id   AF-A0A836BFS3-F1
#
_cell.length_a   1.000
_cell.length_b   1.000
_cell.length_c   1.000
_cell.angle_alpha   90.00
_cell.angle_beta   90.00
_cell.angle_gamma   90.00
#
_symmetry.space_group_name_H-M   'P 1'
#
loop_
_entity.id
_entity.type
_entity.pdbx_description
1 polymer ?
#
loop_
_entity_poly.entity_id
_entity_poly.type
_entity_poly.pdbx_seq_one_letter_code
_entity_poly.pdbx_strand_id
1 'polypeptide(L)'
;MLYSDDKALLNFIRKVNDLDDGDWFHVTCGPQSHTGVKYLKKHGWFDATISPYVQGMKKPEQYSSKVFDHLGSVTADKQACFIGFLTEDVAQRYSLQKASEIEKIYNTKRIGGVVFCPYDMKKLNGFDFTEIFKLFEEHDETFVLKENEVYKLNVDKTNHAKLFL
;
A
#
# COMPACT_ATOMS: atom_id res chain seq x y z
N MET A 1 2.22 -1.09 -5.30
CA MET A 1 2.46 -2.43 -5.88
C MET A 1 1.16 -3.05 -6.34
N LEU A 2 1.12 -3.66 -7.50
CA LEU A 2 -0.05 -4.34 -8.05
C LEU A 2 0.19 -5.85 -8.03
N TYR A 3 -0.69 -6.68 -7.47
CA TYR A 3 -0.49 -8.13 -7.41
C TYR A 3 -1.58 -8.92 -8.15
N SER A 4 -1.19 -10.03 -8.80
CA SER A 4 -2.11 -10.84 -9.62
C SER A 4 -3.06 -11.71 -8.79
N ASP A 5 -2.60 -12.14 -7.62
CA ASP A 5 -3.31 -13.02 -6.69
C ASP A 5 -2.59 -13.08 -5.33
N ASP A 6 -3.26 -13.68 -4.34
CA ASP A 6 -2.74 -13.86 -2.99
C ASP A 6 -1.41 -14.64 -2.94
N LYS A 7 -1.14 -15.52 -3.90
CA LYS A 7 0.12 -16.29 -3.94
C LYS A 7 1.28 -15.37 -4.32
N ALA A 8 1.12 -14.53 -5.33
CA ALA A 8 2.11 -13.53 -5.72
C ALA A 8 2.37 -12.53 -4.57
N LEU A 9 1.31 -12.04 -3.93
CA LEU A 9 1.43 -11.16 -2.77
C LEU A 9 2.21 -11.82 -1.61
N LEU A 10 1.83 -13.04 -1.21
CA LEU A 10 2.48 -13.74 -0.11
C LEU A 10 3.93 -14.10 -0.42
N ASN A 11 4.26 -14.41 -1.67
CA ASN A 11 5.63 -14.66 -2.09
C ASN A 11 6.49 -13.40 -1.97
N PHE A 12 5.95 -12.24 -2.35
CA PHE A 12 6.61 -10.95 -2.10
C PHE A 12 6.81 -10.70 -0.60
N ILE A 13 5.74 -10.82 0.19
CA ILE A 13 5.78 -10.57 1.64
C ILE A 13 6.81 -11.49 2.32
N ARG A 14 6.86 -12.77 1.95
CA ARG A 14 7.89 -13.72 2.42
C ARG A 14 9.29 -13.22 2.13
N LYS A 15 9.55 -12.86 0.87
CA LYS A 15 10.86 -12.36 0.47
C LYS A 15 11.25 -11.10 1.25
N VAL A 16 10.33 -10.14 1.41
CA VAL A 16 10.60 -8.93 2.22
C VAL A 16 10.86 -9.30 3.68
N ASN A 17 10.08 -10.21 4.25
CA ASN A 17 10.28 -10.66 5.63
C ASN A 17 11.60 -11.42 5.84
N ASP A 18 12.08 -12.12 4.81
CA ASP A 18 13.33 -12.88 4.85
C ASP A 18 14.56 -12.00 4.55
N LEU A 19 14.36 -10.78 4.04
CA LEU A 19 15.44 -9.82 3.92
C LEU A 19 15.84 -9.34 5.32
N ASP A 20 17.15 -9.40 5.58
CA ASP A 20 17.75 -8.80 6.77
C ASP A 20 18.08 -7.34 6.44
N ASP A 21 17.11 -6.48 6.77
CA ASP A 21 17.20 -5.03 6.56
C ASP A 21 18.01 -4.35 7.67
N GLY A 22 18.61 -5.11 8.61
CA GLY A 22 19.19 -4.60 9.86
C GLY A 22 18.12 -4.22 10.89
N ASP A 23 18.33 -3.12 11.61
CA ASP A 23 17.44 -2.65 12.70
C ASP A 23 16.16 -1.92 12.23
N TRP A 24 15.68 -2.20 11.01
CA TRP A 24 14.48 -1.54 10.47
C TRP A 24 13.23 -1.94 11.25
N PHE A 25 12.34 -0.97 11.47
CA PHE A 25 11.08 -1.19 12.15
C PHE A 25 10.04 -1.75 11.17
N HIS A 26 9.68 -3.02 11.36
CA HIS A 26 8.71 -3.71 10.52
C HIS A 26 7.28 -3.44 10.98
N VAL A 27 6.46 -2.86 10.10
CA VAL A 27 5.10 -2.42 10.44
C VAL A 27 4.09 -2.70 9.33
N THR A 28 2.87 -3.03 9.73
CA THR A 28 1.73 -3.27 8.84
C THR A 28 0.50 -2.52 9.36
N CYS A 29 -0.46 -2.25 8.47
CA CYS A 29 -1.81 -1.87 8.87
C CYS A 29 -2.85 -2.38 7.87
N GLY A 30 -4.10 -2.51 8.32
CA GLY A 30 -5.22 -2.87 7.45
C GLY A 30 -6.24 -3.79 8.12
N PRO A 31 -7.23 -4.29 7.37
CA PRO A 31 -8.27 -5.14 7.93
C PRO A 31 -7.68 -6.46 8.43
N GLN A 32 -8.05 -6.87 9.64
CA GLN A 32 -7.56 -8.11 10.27
C GLN A 32 -7.90 -9.39 9.49
N SER A 33 -8.89 -9.33 8.59
CA SER A 33 -9.24 -10.41 7.69
C SER A 33 -8.24 -10.59 6.54
N HIS A 34 -7.46 -9.56 6.18
CA HIS A 34 -6.56 -9.56 5.03
C HIS A 34 -5.42 -10.58 5.19
N THR A 35 -5.18 -11.36 4.14
CA THR A 35 -4.18 -12.44 4.13
C THR A 35 -2.77 -11.92 4.47
N GLY A 36 -2.39 -10.78 3.89
CA GLY A 36 -1.10 -10.13 4.16
C GLY A 36 -0.94 -9.66 5.62
N VAL A 37 -1.95 -9.01 6.19
CA VAL A 37 -1.93 -8.55 7.59
C VAL A 37 -1.76 -9.73 8.54
N LYS A 38 -2.54 -10.81 8.33
CA LYS A 38 -2.43 -12.05 9.13
C LYS A 38 -1.04 -12.66 9.07
N TYR A 39 -0.45 -12.71 7.86
CA TYR A 39 0.89 -13.25 7.67
C TYR A 39 1.92 -12.41 8.42
N LEU A 40 1.96 -11.10 8.19
CA LEU A 40 2.97 -10.20 8.78
C LEU A 40 2.93 -10.22 10.31
N LYS A 41 1.73 -10.16 10.90
CA LYS A 41 1.54 -10.26 12.36
C LYS A 41 2.08 -11.57 12.94
N LYS A 42 1.83 -12.69 12.24
CA LYS A 42 2.34 -14.00 12.66
C LYS A 42 3.88 -14.04 12.67
N HIS A 43 4.53 -13.22 11.87
CA HIS A 43 6.00 -13.12 11.77
C HIS A 43 6.57 -11.92 12.55
N GLY A 44 5.81 -11.38 13.51
CA GLY A 44 6.32 -10.40 14.47
C GLY A 44 6.30 -8.94 14.01
N TRP A 45 5.73 -8.64 12.83
CA TRP A 45 5.56 -7.25 12.40
C TRP A 45 4.57 -6.52 13.31
N PHE A 46 4.88 -5.26 13.62
CA PHE A 46 3.99 -4.42 14.42
C PHE A 46 2.72 -4.08 13.64
N ASP A 47 1.55 -4.21 14.26
CA ASP A 47 0.27 -3.87 13.63
C ASP A 47 -0.21 -2.51 14.11
N ALA A 48 -0.06 -1.49 13.27
CA ALA A 48 -0.48 -0.11 13.56
C ALA A 48 -2.00 0.12 13.38
N THR A 49 -2.78 -0.93 13.15
CA THR A 49 -4.22 -0.81 12.96
C THR A 49 -4.93 -0.40 14.25
N ILE A 50 -5.62 0.74 14.24
CA ILE A 50 -6.38 1.24 15.39
C ILE A 50 -7.75 0.55 15.46
N SER A 51 -8.08 -0.08 16.59
CA SER A 51 -9.39 -0.69 16.79
C SER A 51 -10.42 0.29 17.38
N PRO A 52 -11.72 0.16 17.05
CA PRO A 52 -12.31 -0.81 16.12
C PRO A 52 -12.25 -0.35 14.65
N TYR A 53 -11.64 -1.17 13.80
CA TYR A 53 -11.39 -0.88 12.38
C TYR A 53 -12.67 -0.50 11.61
N VAL A 54 -13.69 -1.36 11.66
CA VAL A 54 -14.95 -1.18 10.91
C VAL A 54 -15.65 0.15 11.22
N GLN A 55 -15.62 0.57 12.50
CA GLN A 55 -16.23 1.83 12.91
C GLN A 55 -15.37 3.02 12.46
N GLY A 56 -14.04 2.91 12.56
CA GLY A 56 -13.11 3.93 12.06
C GLY A 56 -13.29 4.18 10.57
N MET A 57 -13.43 3.10 9.79
CA MET A 57 -13.60 3.17 8.34
C MET A 57 -14.85 3.93 7.89
N LYS A 58 -15.85 4.19 8.75
CA LYS A 58 -16.99 5.08 8.41
C LYS A 58 -16.56 6.51 8.08
N LYS A 59 -15.39 6.94 8.53
CA LYS A 59 -14.74 8.22 8.20
C LYS A 59 -13.28 7.94 7.81
N PRO A 60 -13.05 7.37 6.62
CA PRO A 60 -11.79 6.73 6.29
C PRO A 60 -10.61 7.71 6.30
N GLU A 61 -10.81 8.97 5.94
CA GLU A 61 -9.77 10.01 5.97
C GLU A 61 -9.32 10.33 7.40
N GLN A 62 -10.29 10.54 8.31
CA GLN A 62 -10.02 10.82 9.72
C GLN A 62 -9.37 9.62 10.41
N TYR A 63 -9.83 8.43 10.09
CA TYR A 63 -9.27 7.20 10.63
C TYR A 63 -7.84 6.96 10.13
N SER A 64 -7.60 7.11 8.83
CA SER A 64 -6.27 6.92 8.24
C SER A 64 -5.28 7.95 8.75
N SER A 65 -5.67 9.21 8.88
CA SER A 65 -4.82 10.22 9.51
C SER A 65 -4.36 9.79 10.91
N LYS A 66 -5.27 9.25 11.74
CA LYS A 66 -4.91 8.75 13.07
C LYS A 66 -3.97 7.54 13.02
N VAL A 67 -4.19 6.63 12.05
CA VAL A 67 -3.29 5.48 11.83
C VAL A 67 -1.89 5.98 11.44
N PHE A 68 -1.79 6.99 10.58
CA PHE A 68 -0.49 7.55 10.16
C PHE A 68 0.19 8.34 11.29
N ASP A 69 -0.57 9.06 12.12
CA ASP A 69 -0.03 9.70 13.33
C ASP A 69 0.50 8.65 14.33
N HIS A 70 -0.24 7.55 14.50
CA HIS A 70 0.21 6.44 15.32
C HIS A 70 1.46 5.75 14.74
N LEU A 71 1.48 5.53 13.42
CA LEU A 71 2.62 4.98 12.68
C LEU A 71 3.89 5.80 12.90
N GLY A 72 3.82 7.13 12.78
CA GLY A 72 4.95 8.02 13.08
C GLY A 72 5.41 7.90 14.53
N SER A 73 4.46 7.83 15.48
CA SER A 73 4.79 7.70 16.91
C SER A 73 5.46 6.37 17.27
N VAL A 74 5.06 5.25 16.66
CA VAL A 74 5.61 3.92 17.01
C VAL A 74 6.92 3.62 16.30
N THR A 75 7.14 4.21 15.13
CA THR A 75 8.42 4.11 14.41
C THR A 75 9.49 4.98 15.06
N ALA A 76 9.12 6.07 15.74
CA ALA A 76 10.02 6.92 16.54
C ALA A 76 11.28 7.33 15.75
N ASP A 77 11.06 7.84 14.52
CA ASP A 77 12.08 8.29 13.56
C ASP A 77 13.06 7.20 13.06
N LYS A 78 12.82 5.93 13.39
CA LYS A 78 13.58 4.82 12.81
C LYS A 78 13.20 4.64 11.34
N GLN A 79 14.15 4.12 10.56
CA GLN A 79 13.83 3.56 9.25
C GLN A 79 12.84 2.41 9.44
N ALA A 80 11.79 2.39 8.62
CA ALA A 80 10.74 1.40 8.70
C ALA A 80 10.51 0.72 7.35
N CYS A 81 10.19 -0.56 7.40
CA CYS A 81 9.57 -1.27 6.27
C CYS A 81 8.07 -1.36 6.56
N PHE A 82 7.28 -0.58 5.82
CA PHE A 82 5.83 -0.52 6.01
C PHE A 82 5.10 -1.18 4.84
N ILE A 83 4.28 -2.20 5.12
CA ILE A 83 3.36 -2.78 4.14
C ILE A 83 1.92 -2.47 4.57
N GLY A 84 1.25 -1.57 3.86
CA GLY A 84 -0.08 -1.06 4.20
C GLY A 84 -1.18 -1.63 3.31
N PHE A 85 -2.18 -2.26 3.91
CA PHE A 85 -3.37 -2.80 3.22
C PHE A 85 -4.63 -1.94 3.43
N LEU A 86 -4.49 -0.80 4.12
CA LEU A 86 -5.60 0.10 4.40
C LEU A 86 -6.14 0.76 3.13
N THR A 87 -5.27 1.24 2.25
CA THR A 87 -5.70 1.98 1.05
C THR A 87 -6.31 1.08 -0.02
N GLU A 88 -5.91 -0.20 -0.08
CA GLU A 88 -6.56 -1.26 -0.88
C GLU A 88 -7.98 -1.55 -0.40
N ASP A 89 -8.20 -1.65 0.92
CA ASP A 89 -9.53 -1.84 1.51
C ASP A 89 -10.42 -0.60 1.31
N VAL A 90 -9.86 0.61 1.40
CA VAL A 90 -10.59 1.85 1.07
C VAL A 90 -11.04 1.84 -0.39
N ALA A 91 -10.13 1.50 -1.31
CA ALA A 91 -10.45 1.46 -2.74
C ALA A 91 -11.63 0.53 -3.03
N GLN A 92 -11.67 -0.63 -2.37
CA GLN A 92 -12.75 -1.61 -2.50
C GLN A 92 -14.08 -1.17 -1.90
N ARG A 93 -14.05 -0.51 -0.74
CA ARG A 93 -15.26 -0.11 -0.02
C ARG A 93 -15.88 1.15 -0.58
N TYR A 94 -15.05 2.03 -1.15
CA TYR A 94 -15.44 3.38 -1.53
C TYR A 94 -15.11 3.67 -3.01
N SER A 95 -13.84 3.93 -3.32
CA SER A 95 -13.35 4.18 -4.68
C SER A 95 -11.84 4.37 -4.70
N LEU A 96 -11.21 4.26 -5.88
CA LEU A 96 -9.80 4.65 -6.07
C LEU A 96 -9.55 6.12 -5.76
N GLN A 97 -10.49 7.01 -6.10
CA GLN A 97 -10.38 8.42 -5.72
C GLN A 97 -10.26 8.59 -4.20
N LYS A 98 -11.08 7.89 -3.42
CA LYS A 98 -11.03 7.96 -1.96
C LYS A 98 -9.71 7.39 -1.41
N ALA A 99 -9.19 6.33 -2.02
CA ALA A 99 -7.89 5.79 -1.66
C ALA A 99 -6.75 6.79 -1.96
N SER A 100 -6.78 7.45 -3.12
CA SER A 100 -5.83 8.52 -3.49
C SER A 100 -5.87 9.70 -2.51
N GLU A 101 -7.05 10.09 -2.02
CA GLU A 101 -7.15 11.12 -0.97
C GLU A 101 -6.44 10.70 0.33
N ILE A 102 -6.45 9.42 0.67
CA ILE A 102 -5.74 8.90 1.85
C ILE A 102 -4.23 8.84 1.61
N GLU A 103 -3.79 8.43 0.42
CA GLU A 103 -2.37 8.46 0.04
C GLU A 103 -1.81 9.89 0.13
N LYS A 104 -2.59 10.91 -0.26
CA LYS A 104 -2.23 12.33 -0.08
C LYS A 104 -2.04 12.71 1.39
N ILE A 105 -2.88 12.19 2.29
CA ILE A 105 -2.71 12.40 3.73
C ILE A 105 -1.40 11.77 4.19
N TYR A 106 -1.11 10.52 3.76
CA TYR A 106 0.15 9.86 4.07
C TYR A 106 1.36 10.64 3.56
N ASN A 107 1.29 11.21 2.35
CA ASN A 107 2.36 12.02 1.76
C ASN A 107 2.72 13.27 2.59
N THR A 108 1.81 13.77 3.43
CA THR A 108 2.09 14.87 4.38
C THR A 108 2.71 14.40 5.71
N LYS A 109 2.72 13.08 5.96
CA LYS A 109 3.12 12.43 7.21
C LYS A 109 4.11 11.27 6.97
N ARG A 110 4.88 11.34 5.88
CA ARG A 110 5.80 10.26 5.47
C ARG A 110 6.74 9.89 6.61
N ILE A 111 6.89 8.59 6.84
CA ILE A 111 7.91 8.03 7.74
C ILE A 111 9.19 7.72 6.95
N GLY A 112 10.32 7.62 7.64
CA GLY A 112 11.58 7.20 7.04
C GLY A 112 11.56 5.71 6.68
N GLY A 113 12.18 5.35 5.56
CA GLY A 113 12.29 3.96 5.08
C GLY A 113 11.52 3.72 3.79
N VAL A 114 10.97 2.51 3.64
CA VAL A 114 10.23 2.08 2.45
C VAL A 114 8.78 1.76 2.79
N VAL A 115 7.88 2.16 1.89
CA VAL A 115 6.45 1.94 2.04
C VAL A 115 5.91 1.24 0.81
N PHE A 116 5.22 0.13 1.04
CA PHE A 116 4.52 -0.63 0.03
C PHE A 116 3.01 -0.53 0.27
N CYS A 117 2.29 -0.03 -0.73
CA CYS A 117 0.83 -0.08 -0.81
C CYS A 117 0.42 -1.14 -1.84
N PRO A 118 0.06 -2.38 -1.44
CA PRO A 118 -0.30 -3.45 -2.35
C PRO A 118 -1.78 -3.34 -2.77
N TYR A 119 -2.06 -3.49 -4.06
CA TYR A 119 -3.40 -3.50 -4.66
C TYR A 119 -3.64 -4.78 -5.47
N ASP A 120 -4.77 -5.45 -5.23
CA ASP A 120 -5.20 -6.61 -6.03
C ASP A 120 -5.62 -6.16 -7.43
N MET A 121 -4.90 -6.60 -8.46
CA MET A 121 -5.21 -6.25 -9.85
C MET A 121 -6.61 -6.70 -10.28
N LYS A 122 -7.12 -7.82 -9.76
CA LYS A 122 -8.47 -8.29 -10.10
C LYS A 122 -9.54 -7.31 -9.65
N LYS A 123 -9.27 -6.60 -8.55
CA LYS A 123 -10.18 -5.60 -7.98
C LYS A 123 -10.01 -4.24 -8.65
N LEU A 124 -8.89 -4.02 -9.36
CA LEU A 124 -8.68 -2.81 -10.16
C LEU A 124 -9.43 -2.82 -11.50
N ASN A 125 -9.82 -3.99 -12.01
CA ASN A 125 -10.53 -4.14 -13.29
C ASN A 125 -11.87 -3.39 -13.36
N GLY A 126 -12.45 -3.00 -12.23
CA GLY A 126 -13.71 -2.25 -12.18
C GLY A 126 -13.57 -0.74 -12.33
N PHE A 127 -12.34 -0.20 -12.33
CA PHE A 127 -12.08 1.24 -12.39
C PHE A 127 -11.65 1.69 -13.78
N ASP A 128 -11.90 2.97 -14.09
CA ASP A 128 -11.44 3.53 -15.34
C ASP A 128 -9.93 3.84 -15.32
N PHE A 129 -9.33 3.98 -16.51
CA PHE A 129 -7.91 4.27 -16.61
C PHE A 129 -7.52 5.58 -15.93
N THR A 130 -8.36 6.63 -15.98
CA THR A 130 -8.07 7.93 -15.37
C THR A 130 -7.90 7.80 -13.86
N GLU A 131 -8.72 6.99 -13.20
CA GLU A 131 -8.58 6.68 -11.78
C GLU A 131 -7.32 5.88 -11.48
N ILE A 132 -6.97 4.91 -12.33
CA ILE A 132 -5.75 4.12 -12.21
C ILE A 132 -4.49 5.00 -12.39
N PHE A 133 -4.50 5.94 -13.33
CA PHE A 133 -3.39 6.89 -13.51
C PHE A 133 -3.17 7.76 -12.28
N LYS A 134 -4.25 8.27 -11.66
CA LYS A 134 -4.14 9.02 -10.39
C LYS A 134 -3.51 8.18 -9.28
N LEU A 135 -3.82 6.89 -9.22
CA LEU A 135 -3.16 6.00 -8.27
C LEU A 135 -1.65 5.97 -8.50
N PHE A 136 -1.21 5.85 -9.75
CA PHE A 136 0.22 5.84 -10.09
C PHE A 136 0.91 7.18 -9.78
N GLU A 137 0.24 8.31 -9.99
CA GLU A 137 0.77 9.66 -9.69
C GLU A 137 1.04 9.90 -8.20
N GLU A 138 0.35 9.20 -7.30
CA GLU A 138 0.57 9.33 -5.84
C GLU A 138 1.70 8.44 -5.31
N HIS A 139 2.30 7.59 -6.16
CA HIS A 139 3.35 6.65 -5.79
C HIS A 139 4.68 6.99 -6.45
N ASP A 140 5.77 6.85 -5.69
CA ASP A 140 7.12 7.11 -6.20
C ASP A 140 7.51 6.08 -7.29
N GLU A 141 7.13 4.81 -7.12
CA GLU A 141 7.34 3.75 -8.10
C GLU A 141 6.17 2.76 -8.13
N THR A 142 5.89 2.19 -9.31
CA THR A 142 4.87 1.15 -9.48
C THR A 142 5.51 -0.17 -9.91
N PHE A 143 5.19 -1.23 -9.18
CA PHE A 143 5.62 -2.60 -9.48
C PHE A 143 4.41 -3.51 -9.67
N VAL A 144 4.55 -4.50 -10.55
CA VAL A 144 3.58 -5.58 -10.76
C VAL A 144 4.18 -6.90 -10.28
N LEU A 145 3.48 -7.56 -9.37
CA LEU A 145 3.77 -8.90 -8.86
C LEU A 145 2.91 -9.89 -9.63
N LYS A 146 3.55 -10.76 -10.40
CA LYS A 146 2.88 -11.82 -11.16
C LYS A 146 3.64 -13.13 -10.93
N GLU A 147 2.93 -14.11 -10.37
CA GLU A 147 3.50 -15.41 -10.02
C GLU A 147 4.71 -15.27 -9.06
N ASN A 148 5.94 -15.47 -9.56
CA ASN A 148 7.19 -15.34 -8.79
C ASN A 148 8.05 -14.17 -9.27
N GLU A 149 7.55 -13.36 -10.19
CA GLU A 149 8.27 -12.30 -10.87
C GLU A 149 7.80 -10.92 -10.40
N VAL A 150 8.73 -9.97 -10.46
CA VAL A 150 8.49 -8.56 -10.15
C VAL A 150 8.83 -7.73 -11.39
N TYR A 151 7.85 -7.01 -11.89
CA TYR A 151 7.99 -6.12 -13.03
C TYR A 151 7.90 -4.67 -12.54
N LYS A 152 8.80 -3.79 -13.02
CA LYS A 152 8.66 -2.35 -12.80
C LYS A 152 7.81 -1.75 -13.93
N LEU A 153 6.74 -1.05 -13.57
CA LEU A 153 5.90 -0.32 -14.50
C LEU A 153 6.35 1.14 -14.55
N ASN A 154 6.77 1.60 -15.73
CA ASN A 154 7.09 3.01 -15.97
C ASN A 154 5.95 3.64 -16.76
N VAL A 155 5.43 4.75 -16.25
CA VAL A 155 4.32 5.49 -16.86
C VAL A 155 4.78 6.92 -17.06
N ASP A 156 5.06 7.27 -18.31
CA ASP A 156 5.54 8.61 -18.67
C ASP A 156 4.49 9.37 -19.46
N LYS A 157 4.18 10.59 -19.01
CA LYS A 157 3.37 11.51 -19.80
C LYS A 157 4.15 11.92 -21.04
N THR A 158 3.62 11.56 -22.21
CA THR A 158 4.20 11.91 -23.51
C THR A 158 3.29 12.88 -24.28
N ASN A 159 3.78 13.40 -25.40
CA ASN A 159 2.97 14.21 -26.32
C ASN A 159 2.57 13.39 -27.56
N HIS A 160 1.48 13.80 -28.22
CA HIS A 160 0.94 13.10 -29.38
C HIS A 160 1.93 12.96 -30.55
N ALA A 161 2.85 13.92 -30.72
CA ALA A 161 3.82 13.89 -31.83
C ALA A 161 4.81 12.72 -31.69
N LYS A 162 5.19 12.34 -30.47
CA LYS A 162 6.06 11.19 -30.20
C LYS A 162 5.45 9.83 -30.53
N LEU A 163 4.15 9.75 -30.85
CA LEU A 163 3.50 8.50 -31.27
C LEU A 163 3.82 8.12 -32.72
N PHE A 164 4.34 9.07 -33.51
CA PHE A 164 4.60 8.90 -34.94
C PHE A 164 6.10 8.97 -35.28
N LEU A 165 6.97 8.98 -34.27
CA LEU A 165 8.43 9.02 -34.37
C LEU A 165 9.02 7.76 -33.75
#